data_AF-A0A4P5WJ87-F1
#
_entry.id   AF-A0A4P5WJ87-F1
#
_cell.length_a   1.000
_cell.length_b   1.000
_cell.length_c   1.000
_cell.angle_alpha   90.00
_cell.angle_beta   90.00
_cell.angle_gamma   90.00
#
_symmetry.space_group_name_H-M   'P 1'
#
loop_
_entity.id
_entity.type
_entity.pdbx_description
1 polymer ?
#
loop_
_entity_poly.entity_id
_entity_poly.type
_entity_poly.pdbx_seq_one_letter_code
_entity_poly.pdbx_strand_id
1 'polypeptide(L)'
;MDETVAFYRDVLGLEVVERKVSPRGSHLAFLKVPHSEELIELCSFPPSGPVKVQEDLVHLAFQVESLDETIAALTRQGIRITDGPTSTSSGNKFIFINAPDGYEVELIERPPGVKIV
;
A
#
# COMPACT_ATOMS: atom_id res chain seq x y z
N MET A 1 -7.57 5.91 -10.72
CA MET A 1 -8.53 5.64 -9.63
C MET A 1 -8.87 4.16 -9.58
N ASP A 2 -9.61 3.60 -10.55
CA ASP A 2 -10.07 2.21 -10.44
C ASP A 2 -8.93 1.19 -10.39
N GLU A 3 -7.88 1.39 -11.18
CA GLU A 3 -6.67 0.56 -11.15
C GLU A 3 -5.98 0.60 -9.78
N THR A 4 -5.78 1.80 -9.21
CA THR A 4 -5.24 2.00 -7.86
C THR A 4 -6.11 1.30 -6.81
N VAL A 5 -7.44 1.47 -6.88
CA VAL A 5 -8.36 0.82 -5.94
C VAL A 5 -8.29 -0.70 -6.04
N ALA A 6 -8.21 -1.25 -7.26
CA ALA A 6 -8.05 -2.68 -7.47
C ALA A 6 -6.73 -3.19 -6.89
N PHE A 7 -5.62 -2.45 -7.04
CA PHE A 7 -4.35 -2.79 -6.42
C PHE A 7 -4.47 -2.90 -4.88
N TYR A 8 -4.96 -1.86 -4.20
CA TYR A 8 -5.07 -1.89 -2.74
C TYR A 8 -6.04 -2.99 -2.25
N ARG A 9 -7.11 -3.27 -3.01
CA ARG A 9 -8.08 -4.33 -2.66
C ARG A 9 -7.52 -5.74 -2.90
N ASP A 10 -7.01 -6.00 -4.09
CA ASP A 10 -6.70 -7.36 -4.56
C ASP A 10 -5.28 -7.80 -4.16
N VAL A 11 -4.35 -6.84 -4.06
CA VAL A 11 -2.95 -7.11 -3.71
C VAL A 11 -2.73 -6.97 -2.20
N LEU A 12 -3.28 -5.91 -1.59
CA LEU A 12 -3.06 -5.60 -0.17
C LEU A 12 -4.23 -6.01 0.73
N GLY A 13 -5.36 -6.48 0.17
CA GLY A 13 -6.49 -6.99 0.94
C GLY A 13 -7.33 -5.91 1.63
N LEU A 14 -7.22 -4.63 1.22
CA LEU A 14 -8.03 -3.55 1.79
C LEU A 14 -9.48 -3.61 1.33
N GLU A 15 -10.40 -3.15 2.17
CA GLU A 15 -11.83 -3.10 1.85
C GLU A 15 -12.24 -1.70 1.38
N VAL A 16 -12.89 -1.59 0.23
CA VAL A 16 -13.48 -0.31 -0.22
C VAL A 16 -14.79 -0.07 0.52
N VAL A 17 -14.79 0.86 1.47
CA VAL A 17 -15.97 1.12 2.32
C VAL A 17 -16.88 2.23 1.79
N GLU A 18 -16.32 3.18 1.03
CA GLU A 18 -17.10 4.27 0.43
C GLU A 18 -16.46 4.75 -0.88
N ARG A 19 -17.30 5.14 -1.84
CA ARG A 19 -16.91 5.94 -3.00
C ARG A 19 -17.83 7.14 -3.13
N LYS A 20 -17.26 8.33 -3.35
CA LYS A 20 -18.05 9.56 -3.56
C LYS A 20 -17.34 10.55 -4.46
N VAL A 21 -18.10 11.53 -4.94
CA VAL A 21 -17.56 12.71 -5.64
C VAL A 21 -17.69 13.90 -4.71
N SER A 22 -16.59 14.60 -4.45
CA SER A 22 -16.59 15.79 -3.60
C SER A 22 -17.35 16.94 -4.29
N PRO A 23 -17.80 17.96 -3.53
CA PRO A 23 -18.45 19.15 -4.12
C PRO A 23 -17.57 19.88 -5.16
N ARG A 24 -16.25 19.68 -5.11
CA ARG A 24 -15.27 20.25 -6.05
C ARG A 24 -14.99 19.35 -7.26
N GLY A 25 -15.60 18.17 -7.34
CA GLY A 25 -15.45 17.23 -8.44
C GLY A 25 -14.33 16.20 -8.27
N SER A 26 -13.72 16.09 -7.10
CA SER A 26 -12.73 15.02 -6.83
C SER A 26 -13.43 13.69 -6.65
N HIS A 27 -12.94 12.64 -7.32
CA HIS A 27 -13.36 11.27 -7.07
C HIS A 27 -12.60 10.75 -5.85
N LEU A 28 -13.32 10.27 -4.85
CA LEU A 28 -12.78 9.78 -3.60
C LEU A 28 -13.15 8.31 -3.41
N ALA A 29 -12.20 7.51 -2.92
CA ALA A 29 -12.43 6.16 -2.43
C ALA A 29 -11.80 6.01 -1.04
N PHE A 30 -12.58 5.51 -0.09
CA PHE A 30 -12.12 5.25 1.27
C PHE A 30 -11.91 3.76 1.44
N LEU A 31 -10.71 3.38 1.88
CA LEU A 31 -10.29 2.00 2.01
C LEU A 31 -9.94 1.70 3.46
N LYS A 32 -10.57 0.67 4.01
CA LYS A 32 -10.30 0.17 5.36
C LYS A 32 -9.12 -0.80 5.33
N VAL A 33 -8.15 -0.52 6.20
CA VAL A 33 -7.02 -1.40 6.44
C VAL A 33 -7.41 -2.47 7.46
N PRO A 34 -7.16 -3.76 7.19
CA PRO A 34 -7.43 -4.81 8.18
C PRO A 34 -6.74 -4.49 9.51
N HIS A 35 -7.47 -4.60 10.61
CA HIS A 35 -6.97 -4.39 11.97
C HIS A 35 -6.48 -2.96 12.29
N SER A 36 -6.88 -1.96 11.51
CA SER A 36 -6.64 -0.54 11.77
C SER A 36 -7.97 0.23 11.77
N GLU A 37 -8.05 1.27 12.61
CA GLU A 37 -9.21 2.17 12.67
C GLU A 37 -9.12 3.27 11.61
N GLU A 38 -7.93 3.47 11.04
CA GLU A 38 -7.63 4.44 10.01
C GLU A 38 -8.12 3.99 8.63
N LEU A 39 -8.48 4.98 7.81
CA LEU A 39 -8.83 4.77 6.41
C LEU A 39 -7.77 5.40 5.52
N ILE A 40 -7.49 4.74 4.40
CA ILE A 40 -6.78 5.37 3.28
C ILE A 40 -7.81 6.03 2.38
N GLU A 41 -7.69 7.35 2.21
CA GLU A 41 -8.48 8.11 1.23
C GLU A 41 -7.67 8.26 -0.07
N LEU A 42 -8.08 7.55 -1.11
CA LEU A 42 -7.59 7.80 -2.47
C LEU A 42 -8.38 8.96 -3.07
N CYS A 43 -7.66 9.98 -3.53
CA CYS A 43 -8.25 11.17 -4.15
C CYS A 43 -7.74 11.32 -5.59
N SER A 44 -8.67 11.38 -6.55
CA SER A 44 -8.36 11.68 -7.94
C SER A 44 -9.10 12.92 -8.39
N PHE A 45 -8.34 13.90 -8.86
CA PHE A 45 -8.88 15.10 -9.48
C PHE A 45 -8.15 15.33 -10.81
N PRO A 46 -8.67 14.79 -11.93
CA PRO A 46 -7.99 14.86 -13.23
C PRO A 46 -7.49 16.26 -13.65
N PRO A 47 -8.19 17.37 -13.35
CA PRO A 47 -7.71 18.71 -13.69
C PRO A 47 -6.40 19.12 -13.00
N SER A 48 -6.01 18.48 -11.89
CA SER A 48 -4.71 18.72 -11.24
C SER A 48 -3.52 18.09 -11.97
N GLY A 49 -3.76 17.30 -13.01
CA GLY A 49 -2.71 16.55 -13.71
C GLY A 49 -2.26 15.30 -12.94
N PRO A 50 -1.23 14.60 -13.47
CA PRO A 50 -0.73 13.37 -12.86
C PRO A 50 0.06 13.67 -11.57
N VAL A 51 -0.06 12.78 -10.59
CA VAL A 51 0.83 12.76 -9.42
C VAL A 51 2.23 12.35 -9.87
N LYS A 52 3.25 13.03 -9.36
CA LYS A 52 4.65 12.63 -9.49
C LYS A 52 5.21 12.43 -8.08
N VAL A 53 5.31 11.17 -7.67
CA VAL A 53 5.95 10.80 -6.40
C VAL A 53 7.47 10.85 -6.61
N GLN A 54 8.20 11.52 -5.70
CA GLN A 54 9.66 11.52 -5.73
C GLN A 54 10.17 10.19 -5.17
N GLU A 55 11.23 9.64 -5.77
CA GLU A 55 11.88 8.41 -5.29
C GLU A 55 12.25 8.54 -3.80
N ASP A 56 11.90 7.52 -3.00
CA ASP A 56 12.25 7.38 -1.58
C ASP A 56 11.79 8.53 -0.66
N LEU A 57 10.90 9.42 -1.14
CA LEU A 57 10.40 10.54 -0.33
C LEU A 57 9.29 10.11 0.63
N VAL A 58 8.38 9.26 0.15
CA VAL A 58 7.18 8.85 0.88
C VAL A 58 6.71 7.49 0.41
N HIS A 59 6.39 6.62 1.37
CA HIS A 59 5.76 5.33 1.14
C HIS A 59 4.73 5.05 2.23
N LEU A 60 3.83 4.11 1.95
CA LEU A 60 2.98 3.49 2.96
C LEU A 60 3.63 2.19 3.40
N ALA A 61 3.67 1.93 4.71
CA ALA A 61 4.22 0.70 5.25
C ALA A 61 3.10 -0.14 5.88
N PHE A 62 2.98 -1.40 5.45
CA PHE A 62 2.05 -2.36 6.02
C PHE A 62 2.82 -3.50 6.68
N GLN A 63 2.44 -3.82 7.91
CA GLN A 63 2.99 -4.98 8.58
C GLN A 63 2.33 -6.26 8.03
N VAL A 64 3.17 -7.27 7.76
CA VAL A 64 2.74 -8.62 7.38
C VAL A 64 3.20 -9.63 8.43
N GLU A 65 2.46 -10.73 8.56
CA GLU A 65 2.80 -11.81 9.50
C GLU A 65 4.03 -12.61 9.05
N SER A 66 4.14 -12.86 7.75
CA SER A 66 5.28 -13.53 7.12
C SER A 66 5.63 -12.87 5.79
N LEU A 67 6.86 -12.36 5.68
CA LEU A 67 7.39 -11.78 4.45
C LEU A 67 7.56 -12.84 3.37
N ASP A 68 7.99 -14.05 3.75
CA ASP A 68 8.22 -15.15 2.80
C ASP A 68 6.91 -15.60 2.13
N GLU A 69 5.83 -15.74 2.90
CA GLU A 69 4.50 -16.07 2.36
C GLU A 69 3.96 -14.93 1.49
N THR A 70 4.17 -13.68 1.92
CA THR A 70 3.78 -12.47 1.19
C THR A 70 4.48 -12.40 -0.17
N ILE A 71 5.81 -12.59 -0.20
CA ILE A 71 6.61 -12.62 -1.43
C ILE A 71 6.10 -13.71 -2.38
N ALA A 72 5.80 -14.90 -1.86
CA ALA A 72 5.26 -15.99 -2.66
C ALA A 72 3.88 -15.65 -3.25
N ALA A 73 3.01 -14.99 -2.48
CA ALA A 73 1.70 -14.54 -2.96
C ALA A 73 1.81 -13.47 -4.05
N LEU A 74 2.63 -12.45 -3.83
CA LEU A 74 2.88 -11.38 -4.81
C LEU A 74 3.45 -11.94 -6.12
N THR A 75 4.41 -12.87 -6.02
CA THR A 75 5.00 -13.53 -7.20
C THR A 75 3.95 -14.30 -7.99
N ARG A 76 3.04 -15.02 -7.34
CA ARG A 76 1.93 -15.73 -8.02
C ARG A 76 0.94 -14.78 -8.69
N GLN A 77 0.75 -13.59 -8.14
CA GLN A 77 -0.08 -12.53 -8.72
C GLN A 77 0.64 -11.74 -9.83
N GLY A 78 1.93 -12.00 -10.08
CA GLY A 78 2.73 -11.27 -11.05
C GLY A 78 3.13 -9.86 -10.60
N ILE A 79 3.05 -9.57 -9.29
CA ILE A 79 3.46 -8.28 -8.73
C ILE A 79 4.98 -8.25 -8.59
N ARG A 80 5.60 -7.22 -9.17
CA ARG A 80 7.05 -7.01 -9.11
C ARG A 80 7.47 -6.43 -7.77
N ILE A 81 8.39 -7.12 -7.11
CA ILE A 81 9.17 -6.57 -5.99
C ILE A 81 10.19 -5.59 -6.57
N THR A 82 10.16 -4.34 -6.09
CA THR A 82 10.99 -3.25 -6.60
C THR A 82 12.28 -3.09 -5.82
N ASP A 83 12.27 -3.43 -4.53
CA ASP A 83 13.47 -3.50 -3.69
C ASP A 83 13.32 -4.55 -2.56
N GLY A 84 14.45 -5.02 -2.03
CA GLY A 84 14.54 -6.11 -1.06
C GLY A 84 14.49 -7.53 -1.66
N PRO A 85 14.30 -8.57 -0.84
CA PRO A 85 14.10 -8.52 0.62
C PRO A 85 15.36 -8.07 1.37
N THR A 86 15.17 -7.22 2.36
CA THR A 86 16.22 -6.67 3.21
C THR A 86 15.97 -7.06 4.67
N SER A 87 17.02 -7.48 5.38
CA SER A 87 16.98 -7.75 6.82
C SER A 87 17.78 -6.70 7.58
N THR A 88 17.22 -6.14 8.65
CA THR A 88 17.90 -5.16 9.49
C THR A 88 18.57 -5.81 10.70
N SER A 89 19.52 -5.11 11.33
CA SER A 89 20.16 -5.55 12.57
C SER A 89 19.17 -5.70 13.74
N SER A 90 18.02 -5.02 13.67
CA SER A 90 16.93 -5.12 14.64
C SER A 90 16.02 -6.33 14.40
N GLY A 91 16.28 -7.13 13.36
CA GLY A 91 15.51 -8.33 13.03
C GLY A 91 14.24 -8.08 12.20
N ASN A 92 14.01 -6.85 11.73
CA ASN A 92 12.93 -6.60 10.76
C ASN A 92 13.34 -7.14 9.39
N LYS A 93 12.36 -7.59 8.61
CA LYS A 93 12.53 -7.89 7.18
C LYS A 93 11.52 -7.10 6.38
N PHE A 94 11.92 -6.54 5.24
CA PHE A 94 10.98 -5.82 4.39
C PHE A 94 11.30 -5.93 2.90
N ILE A 95 10.29 -5.65 2.08
CA ILE A 95 10.38 -5.43 0.64
C ILE A 95 9.62 -4.16 0.27
N PHE A 96 9.89 -3.65 -0.93
CA PHE A 96 9.07 -2.63 -1.57
C PHE A 96 8.37 -3.18 -2.82
N ILE A 97 7.16 -2.68 -3.06
CA ILE A 97 6.42 -2.80 -4.32
C ILE A 97 5.88 -1.43 -4.72
N ASN A 98 5.52 -1.24 -5.98
CA ASN A 98 4.92 0.01 -6.44
C ASN A 98 3.41 -0.16 -6.68
N ALA A 99 2.64 0.78 -6.15
CA ALA A 99 1.26 0.98 -6.55
C ALA A 99 1.18 1.59 -7.97
N PRO A 100 0.05 1.42 -8.70
CA PRO A 100 -0.09 1.93 -10.07
C PRO A 100 0.01 3.46 -10.21
N ASP A 101 -0.22 4.19 -9.12
CA ASP A 101 -0.11 5.65 -9.06
C ASP A 101 1.29 6.16 -8.71
N GLY A 102 2.27 5.26 -8.57
CA GLY A 102 3.68 5.57 -8.35
C GLY A 102 4.09 5.68 -6.89
N TYR A 103 3.17 5.48 -5.93
CA TYR A 103 3.55 5.36 -4.52
C TYR A 103 4.25 4.03 -4.26
N GLU A 104 5.34 4.10 -3.49
CA GLU A 104 6.00 2.93 -2.95
C GLU A 104 5.20 2.39 -1.75
N VAL A 105 5.16 1.06 -1.65
CA VAL A 105 4.54 0.35 -0.54
C VAL A 105 5.57 -0.58 0.08
N GLU A 106 5.90 -0.33 1.34
CA GLU A 106 6.73 -1.21 2.15
C GLU A 106 5.87 -2.31 2.77
N LEU A 107 6.30 -3.57 2.63
CA LEU A 107 5.73 -4.70 3.36
C LEU A 107 6.78 -5.20 4.33
N ILE A 108 6.48 -5.13 5.62
CA ILE A 108 7.45 -5.37 6.70
C ILE A 108 6.98 -6.47 7.64
N GLU A 109 7.81 -7.50 7.81
CA GLU A 109 7.73 -8.47 8.90
C GLU A 109 8.56 -7.93 10.07
N ARG A 110 7.94 -7.84 11.25
CA ARG A 110 8.60 -7.40 12.49
C ARG A 110 8.79 -8.58 13.44
N PRO A 111 9.82 -8.53 14.31
CA PRO A 111 9.95 -9.48 15.39
C PRO A 111 8.68 -9.54 16.26
N PRO A 112 8.33 -10.72 16.79
CA PRO A 112 7.19 -10.86 17.67
C PRO A 112 7.22 -9.90 18.86
N GLY A 113 6.07 -9.32 19.22
CA GLY A 113 5.93 -8.45 20.39
C GLY A 113 6.26 -6.98 20.17
N VAL A 114 6.67 -6.57 18.96
CA VAL A 114 6.79 -5.15 18.60
C VAL A 114 5.40 -4.57 18.35
N LYS A 115 4.93 -3.69 19.24
CA LYS A 115 3.69 -2.91 19.02
C LYS A 115 4.01 -1.58 18.34
N ILE A 116 3.17 -1.19 17.39
CA ILE A 116 3.16 0.16 16.83
C ILE A 116 2.00 0.90 17.50
N VAL A 117 2.22 2.18 17.80
CA VAL A 117 1.19 3.12 18.30
C VAL A 117 0.18 3.45 17.22
#